data_AF-A0A918BYQ0-F1
#
_entry.id   AF-A0A918BYQ0-F1
#
_cell.length_a   1.000
_cell.length_b   1.000
_cell.length_c   1.000
_cell.angle_alpha   90.00
_cell.angle_beta   90.00
_cell.angle_gamma   90.00
#
_symmetry.space_group_name_H-M   'P 1'
#
loop_
_entity.id
_entity.type
_entity.pdbx_description
1 polymer ?
#
loop_
_entity_poly.entity_id
_entity_poly.type
_entity_poly.pdbx_seq_one_letter_code
_entity_poly.pdbx_strand_id
1 'polypeptide(L)'
;MNDAAPGVGTPQPDTGEPEHTGPRAPDDAPAPPAPLDVPRTPTGHPEVDAHVERLADADHLATDGHLEVYEDVHRGLRDALTALDARPGPPPEHAHRS
;
A
#
# COMPACT_ATOMS: atom_id res chain seq x y z
N MET A 1 -45.44 -20.88 17.18
CA MET A 1 -46.57 -20.00 17.54
C MET A 1 -45.97 -18.68 17.99
N ASN A 2 -45.80 -17.73 17.07
CA ASN A 2 -45.68 -16.33 17.45
C ASN A 2 -46.61 -15.57 16.49
N ASP A 3 -47.65 -15.01 17.08
CA ASP A 3 -48.75 -14.32 16.43
C ASP A 3 -48.40 -12.83 16.27
N ALA A 4 -48.93 -12.20 15.23
CA ALA A 4 -48.75 -10.79 14.86
C ALA A 4 -49.43 -9.84 15.89
N ALA A 5 -49.29 -8.51 15.94
CA ALA A 5 -49.22 -7.50 14.87
C ALA A 5 -48.80 -6.11 15.47
N PRO A 6 -49.10 -4.93 14.87
CA PRO A 6 -48.12 -4.03 14.24
C PRO A 6 -47.99 -2.64 14.90
N GLY A 7 -46.93 -1.90 14.57
CA GLY A 7 -46.69 -0.55 15.09
C GLY A 7 -46.13 0.42 14.05
N VAL A 8 -47.04 1.04 13.31
CA VAL A 8 -47.03 2.40 12.73
C VAL A 8 -45.71 3.19 12.72
N GLY A 9 -45.26 3.51 11.50
CA GLY A 9 -44.93 4.87 11.06
C GLY A 9 -43.66 5.54 11.59
N THR A 10 -42.64 5.62 10.74
CA THR A 10 -41.74 6.79 10.70
C THR A 10 -41.56 7.24 9.25
N PRO A 11 -41.78 8.53 8.95
CA PRO A 11 -41.58 9.07 7.62
C PRO A 11 -40.09 9.08 7.26
N GLN A 12 -39.84 8.84 5.99
CA GLN A 12 -38.60 8.95 5.25
C GLN A 12 -37.81 10.23 5.64
N PRO A 13 -36.50 10.15 5.92
CA PRO A 13 -35.68 11.35 5.94
C PRO A 13 -35.59 11.88 4.50
N ASP A 14 -36.04 13.11 4.35
CA ASP A 14 -35.91 13.94 3.17
C ASP A 14 -34.41 14.12 2.88
N THR A 15 -33.89 13.40 1.88
CA THR A 15 -32.58 13.68 1.29
C THR A 15 -32.77 14.86 0.33
N GLY A 16 -32.52 16.06 0.81
CA GLY A 16 -32.50 17.29 0.02
C GLY A 16 -31.33 18.17 0.47
N GLU A 17 -30.31 18.23 -0.39
CA GLU A 17 -29.00 18.90 -0.26
C GLU A 17 -28.99 20.28 0.44
N PRO A 18 -27.96 20.61 1.25
CA PRO A 18 -27.62 22.00 1.50
C PRO A 18 -26.94 22.58 0.25
N GLU A 19 -27.61 23.55 -0.37
CA GLU A 19 -27.14 24.31 -1.51
C GLU A 19 -25.83 25.05 -1.18
N HIS A 20 -24.68 24.48 -1.56
CA HIS A 20 -23.38 25.14 -1.49
C HIS A 20 -23.16 26.01 -2.74
N THR A 21 -23.84 27.15 -2.81
CA THR A 21 -23.54 28.18 -3.80
C THR A 21 -22.61 29.24 -3.20
N GLY A 22 -21.30 28.96 -3.24
CA GLY A 22 -20.24 29.91 -2.94
C GLY A 22 -18.92 29.43 -3.54
N PRO A 23 -18.02 30.32 -4.00
CA PRO A 23 -16.70 29.90 -4.45
C PRO A 23 -15.95 29.34 -3.24
N ARG A 24 -15.80 28.02 -3.16
CA ARG A 24 -14.99 27.36 -2.13
C ARG A 24 -13.53 27.72 -2.41
N ALA A 25 -12.94 28.56 -1.56
CA ALA A 25 -11.50 28.75 -1.53
C ALA A 25 -10.81 27.38 -1.35
N PRO A 26 -9.69 27.09 -2.02
CA PRO A 26 -9.04 25.78 -1.99
C PRO A 26 -8.24 25.54 -0.69
N ASP A 27 -8.77 25.93 0.47
CA ASP A 27 -8.03 25.92 1.76
C ASP A 27 -8.40 24.75 2.68
N ASP A 28 -9.28 23.84 2.25
CA ASP A 28 -9.71 22.66 3.03
C ASP A 28 -9.19 21.33 2.44
N ALA A 29 -8.11 21.39 1.65
CA ALA A 29 -7.44 20.18 1.22
C ALA A 29 -6.62 19.62 2.41
N PRO A 30 -6.74 18.32 2.73
CA PRO A 30 -5.90 17.71 3.76
C PRO A 30 -4.42 17.94 3.40
N ALA A 31 -3.61 18.27 4.41
CA ALA A 31 -2.18 18.42 4.21
C ALA A 31 -1.60 17.15 3.56
N PRO A 32 -0.70 17.26 2.57
CA PRO A 32 -0.10 16.09 1.95
C PRO A 32 0.64 15.27 3.02
N PRO A 33 0.70 13.93 2.87
CA PRO A 33 1.46 13.08 3.79
C PRO A 33 2.90 13.58 3.88
N ALA A 34 3.40 13.73 5.12
CA ALA A 34 4.78 14.09 5.34
C ALA A 34 5.68 12.87 5.05
N PRO A 35 6.79 13.03 4.31
CA PRO A 35 7.71 11.94 4.02
C PRO A 35 8.35 11.39 5.30
N LEU A 36 8.66 10.09 5.31
CA LEU A 36 9.18 9.39 6.48
C LEU A 36 10.68 9.67 6.76
N ASP A 37 11.39 10.34 5.85
CA ASP A 37 12.81 10.73 5.97
C ASP A 37 13.77 9.62 6.43
N VAL A 38 13.47 8.36 6.09
CA VAL A 38 14.33 7.23 6.41
C VAL A 38 15.52 7.20 5.46
N PRO A 39 16.77 7.29 5.94
CA PRO A 39 17.94 7.26 5.07
C PRO A 39 18.07 5.88 4.41
N ARG A 40 18.00 5.84 3.07
CA ARG A 40 18.14 4.62 2.27
C ARG A 40 19.59 4.52 1.78
N THR A 41 20.35 3.56 2.32
CA THR A 41 21.70 3.25 1.82
C THR A 41 21.55 2.22 0.69
N PRO A 42 22.14 2.42 -0.50
CA PRO A 42 22.07 1.45 -1.59
C PRO A 42 22.58 0.09 -1.13
N THR A 43 21.80 -0.95 -1.40
CA THR A 43 22.14 -2.32 -1.00
C THR A 43 23.15 -2.95 -1.95
N GLY A 44 23.31 -2.40 -3.16
CA GLY A 44 24.15 -2.95 -4.23
C GLY A 44 23.44 -4.02 -5.05
N HIS A 45 22.16 -4.26 -4.79
CA HIS A 45 21.30 -5.16 -5.57
C HIS A 45 20.30 -4.33 -6.36
N PRO A 46 20.44 -4.23 -7.70
CA PRO A 46 19.66 -3.28 -8.51
C PRO A 46 18.16 -3.54 -8.46
N GLU A 47 17.74 -4.80 -8.31
CA GLU A 47 16.34 -5.19 -8.17
C GLU A 47 15.75 -4.72 -6.83
N VAL A 48 16.49 -4.90 -5.74
CA VAL A 48 16.09 -4.44 -4.40
C VAL A 48 16.07 -2.92 -4.34
N ASP A 49 17.11 -2.28 -4.89
CA ASP A 49 17.24 -0.82 -4.90
C ASP A 49 16.10 -0.17 -5.72
N ALA A 50 15.68 -0.76 -6.85
CA ALA A 50 14.56 -0.28 -7.64
C ALA A 50 13.20 -0.38 -6.91
N HIS A 51 12.96 -1.45 -6.15
CA HIS A 51 11.74 -1.57 -5.34
C HIS A 51 11.73 -0.58 -4.16
N VAL A 52 12.89 -0.31 -3.56
CA VAL A 52 13.03 0.68 -2.48
C VAL A 52 12.83 2.10 -3.01
N GLU A 53 13.26 2.40 -4.23
CA GLU A 53 12.99 3.68 -4.90
C GLU A 53 11.50 3.86 -5.19
N ARG A 54 10.82 2.83 -5.70
CA ARG A 54 9.35 2.84 -5.89
C ARG A 54 8.57 3.05 -4.59
N LEU A 55 9.10 2.56 -3.46
CA LEU A 55 8.49 2.82 -2.15
C LEU A 55 8.57 4.30 -1.76
N ALA A 56 9.60 5.03 -2.21
CA ALA A 56 9.69 6.48 -1.99
C ALA A 56 8.60 7.24 -2.73
N ASP A 57 8.15 6.76 -3.90
CA ASP A 57 7.03 7.37 -4.63
C ASP A 57 5.70 7.21 -3.85
N ALA A 58 5.55 6.11 -3.10
CA ALA A 58 4.39 5.87 -2.25
C ALA A 58 4.28 6.88 -1.08
N ASP A 59 5.40 7.38 -0.56
CA ASP A 59 5.42 8.42 0.49
C ASP A 59 4.73 9.73 0.02
N HIS A 60 4.52 9.89 -1.29
CA HIS A 60 3.90 11.07 -1.91
C HIS A 60 2.50 10.79 -2.49
N LEU A 61 2.01 9.55 -2.45
CA LEU A 61 0.67 9.23 -2.95
C LEU A 61 -0.43 9.65 -1.96
N ALA A 62 -1.67 9.68 -2.43
CA ALA A 62 -2.83 9.71 -1.54
C ALA A 62 -3.04 8.30 -0.94
N THR A 63 -3.62 8.22 0.26
CA THR A 63 -3.80 6.97 1.02
C THR A 63 -4.47 5.85 0.23
N ASP A 64 -5.37 6.18 -0.69
CA ASP A 64 -6.06 5.20 -1.56
C ASP A 64 -5.10 4.43 -2.48
N GLY A 65 -3.96 5.00 -2.86
CA GLY A 65 -2.97 4.35 -3.72
C GLY A 65 -1.75 3.80 -2.97
N HIS A 66 -1.66 3.94 -1.65
CA HIS A 66 -0.55 3.39 -0.86
C HIS A 66 -0.56 1.86 -0.85
N LEU A 67 -1.75 1.25 -0.80
CA LEU A 67 -1.90 -0.21 -0.69
C LEU A 67 -1.32 -0.93 -1.92
N GLU A 68 -1.66 -0.46 -3.12
CA GLU A 68 -1.21 -1.07 -4.37
C GLU A 68 0.33 -1.02 -4.51
N VAL A 69 0.93 0.11 -4.11
CA VAL A 69 2.40 0.26 -4.14
C VAL A 69 3.06 -0.60 -3.06
N TYR A 70 2.49 -0.68 -1.85
CA TYR A 70 3.04 -1.51 -0.78
C TYR A 70 3.06 -2.99 -1.16
N GLU A 71 1.97 -3.50 -1.73
CA GLU A 71 1.86 -4.90 -2.15
C GLU A 71 2.82 -5.24 -3.29
N ASP A 72 2.95 -4.36 -4.28
CA ASP A 72 3.89 -4.52 -5.38
C ASP A 72 5.35 -4.54 -4.90
N VAL A 73 5.71 -3.61 -4.02
CA VAL A 73 7.05 -3.56 -3.39
C VAL A 73 7.29 -4.80 -2.54
N HIS A 74 6.31 -5.22 -1.74
CA HIS A 74 6.46 -6.38 -0.86
C HIS A 74 6.66 -7.67 -1.66
N ARG A 75 5.92 -7.83 -2.76
CA ARG A 75 6.07 -8.95 -3.69
C ARG A 75 7.43 -8.92 -4.39
N GLY A 76 7.83 -7.77 -4.95
CA GLY A 76 9.11 -7.63 -5.65
C GLY A 76 10.32 -7.90 -4.75
N LEU A 77 10.30 -7.40 -3.52
CA LEU A 77 11.35 -7.66 -2.54
C LEU A 77 11.42 -9.15 -2.17
N ARG A 78 10.27 -9.79 -1.97
CA ARG A 78 10.22 -11.24 -1.67
C ARG A 78 10.77 -12.08 -2.81
N ASP A 79 10.44 -11.74 -4.05
CA ASP A 79 10.93 -12.45 -5.24
C ASP A 79 12.45 -12.27 -5.39
N ALA A 80 12.97 -11.05 -5.23
CA ALA A 80 14.41 -10.77 -5.27
C ALA A 80 15.19 -11.53 -4.19
N LEU A 81 14.68 -11.56 -2.95
CA LEU A 81 15.28 -12.30 -1.85
C LEU A 81 15.21 -13.83 -2.07
N THR A 82 14.12 -14.31 -2.67
CA THR A 82 14.00 -15.73 -3.05
C THR A 82 15.00 -16.11 -4.13
N ALA A 83 15.22 -15.24 -5.13
CA ALA A 83 16.21 -15.45 -6.18
C ALA A 83 17.65 -15.46 -5.63
N LEU A 84 17.93 -14.65 -4.61
CA LEU A 84 19.19 -14.67 -3.87
C LEU A 84 19.40 -16.00 -3.14
N ASP A 85 18.38 -16.48 -2.44
CA ASP A 85 18.42 -17.74 -1.67
C ASP A 85 18.51 -18.98 -2.58
N ALA A 86 17.87 -18.93 -3.75
CA ALA A 86 17.89 -20.00 -4.73
C ALA A 86 19.21 -20.14 -5.50
N ARG A 87 20.16 -19.22 -5.30
CA ARG A 87 21.45 -19.24 -6.01
C ARG A 87 22.25 -20.48 -5.55
N PRO A 88 22.49 -21.47 -6.43
CA PRO A 88 23.22 -22.67 -6.04
C PRO A 88 24.60 -22.28 -5.51
N GLY A 89 24.94 -22.78 -4.31
CA GLY A 89 26.31 -22.70 -3.81
C GLY A 89 27.28 -23.37 -4.79
N PRO A 90 28.57 -22.99 -4.79
CA PRO A 90 29.57 -23.65 -5.63
C PRO A 90 29.47 -25.17 -5.44
N PRO A 91 29.53 -25.96 -6.53
CA PRO A 91 29.37 -27.41 -6.44
C PRO A 91 30.38 -27.96 -5.43
N PRO A 92 30.00 -28.93 -4.57
CA PRO A 92 30.93 -29.52 -3.63
C PRO A 92 32.10 -30.09 -4.43
N GLU A 93 33.30 -29.60 -4.16
CA GLU A 93 34.53 -30.19 -4.66
C GLU A 93 34.55 -31.64 -4.22
N HIS A 94 34.40 -32.56 -5.17
CA HIS A 94 34.43 -33.99 -4.93
C HIS A 94 35.85 -34.41 -4.51
N ALA A 95 36.22 -34.08 -3.27
CA ALA A 95 37.35 -34.62 -2.54
C ALA A 95 36.95 -35.99 -1.98
N HIS A 96 36.59 -36.90 -2.87
CA HIS A 96 36.59 -38.34 -2.58
C HIS A 96 37.46 -39.04 -3.62
N ARG A 97 38.73 -38.64 -3.61
CA ARG A 97 39.84 -39.46 -4.07
C ARG A 97 40.17 -40.42 -2.93
N SER A 98 39.74 -41.67 -3.04
CA SER A 98 40.45 -42.89 -2.59
C SER A 98 39.59 -44.11 -2.89
#